data_AF-A0A8J6FI17-F1
#
_entry.id   AF-A0A8J6FI17-F1
#
_cell.length_a   1.000
_cell.length_b   1.000
_cell.length_c   1.000
_cell.angle_alpha   90.00
_cell.angle_beta   90.00
_cell.angle_gamma   90.00
#
_symmetry.space_group_name_H-M   'P 1'
#
loop_
_entity.id
_entity.type
_entity.pdbx_description
1 polymer ?
#
loop_
_entity_poly.entity_id
_entity_poly.type
_entity_poly.pdbx_seq_one_letter_code
_entity_poly.pdbx_strand_id
1 'polypeptide(L)'
;MPKSKELVSSSSSGSESDSEVDQKIGKMRYVSVRDFKGKVLVDIREYFMDNQGEMKPGRKGISLNPEQWNQLKEQMSDIDDAIRKL
;
A
#
# COMPACT_ATOMS: atom_id res chain seq x y z
N MET A 1 35.08 -10.45 6.79
CA MET A 1 33.85 -10.16 6.03
C MET A 1 33.02 -9.18 6.83
N PRO A 2 32.84 -7.92 6.40
CA PRO A 2 32.03 -6.99 7.18
C PRO A 2 30.55 -7.30 6.97
N LYS A 3 29.84 -7.33 8.10
CA LYS A 3 28.41 -7.64 8.27
C LYS A 3 27.58 -6.55 7.57
N SER A 4 26.74 -6.95 6.61
CA SER A 4 25.81 -6.05 5.92
C SER A 4 24.89 -5.38 6.94
N LYS A 5 25.00 -4.06 7.03
CA LYS A 5 24.25 -3.19 7.94
C LYS A 5 22.81 -3.11 7.42
N GLU A 6 21.84 -3.64 8.15
CA GLU A 6 20.42 -3.43 7.87
C GLU A 6 20.12 -1.93 7.95
N LEU A 7 19.80 -1.34 6.81
CA LEU A 7 19.33 0.04 6.71
C LEU A 7 17.84 0.07 7.08
N VAL A 8 17.58 0.17 8.38
CA VAL A 8 16.31 0.68 8.91
C VAL A 8 16.25 2.18 8.60
N SER A 9 15.78 2.53 7.40
CA SER A 9 15.50 3.92 7.04
C SER A 9 14.14 4.33 7.61
N SER A 10 14.15 4.65 8.90
CA SER A 10 13.21 5.61 9.48
C SER A 10 13.60 7.00 8.97
N SER A 11 12.89 7.50 7.96
CA SER A 11 12.96 8.90 7.54
C SER A 11 11.56 9.48 7.53
N SER A 12 11.19 10.03 8.68
CA SER A 12 10.09 10.96 8.86
C SER A 12 10.45 12.31 8.25
N SER A 13 9.85 12.62 7.09
CA SER A 13 9.60 13.97 6.56
C SER A 13 8.64 13.81 5.38
N GLY A 14 7.48 14.45 5.26
CA GLY A 14 6.77 15.40 6.10
C GLY A 14 5.50 15.74 5.32
N SER A 15 4.34 15.38 5.88
CA SER A 15 3.04 15.99 5.60
C SER A 15 2.08 15.48 6.67
N GLU A 16 1.89 16.27 7.72
CA GLU A 16 0.78 16.10 8.65
C GLU A 16 -0.53 16.41 7.90
N SER A 17 -1.18 15.38 7.38
CA SER A 17 -2.60 15.47 6.99
C SER A 17 -3.21 14.09 6.96
N ASP A 18 -3.99 13.80 8.00
CA ASP A 18 -4.84 12.63 8.17
C ASP A 18 -4.10 11.30 8.38
N SER A 19 -4.53 10.54 9.38
CA SER A 19 -3.91 9.31 9.85
C SER A 19 -4.04 8.17 8.82
N GLU A 20 -3.28 8.24 7.74
CA GLU A 20 -3.20 7.21 6.71
C GLU A 20 -2.35 6.04 7.24
N VAL A 21 -2.99 4.88 7.47
CA VAL A 21 -2.30 3.68 7.93
C VAL A 21 -1.76 2.92 6.72
N ASP A 22 -0.49 3.16 6.39
CA ASP A 22 0.18 2.54 5.26
C ASP A 22 0.80 1.19 5.62
N GLN A 23 0.29 0.12 5.02
CA GLN A 23 0.80 -1.24 5.16
C GLN A 23 1.61 -1.61 3.91
N LYS A 24 2.90 -1.88 4.08
CA LYS A 24 3.79 -2.23 2.96
C LYS A 24 3.58 -3.69 2.54
N ILE A 25 3.27 -3.92 1.27
CA ILE A 25 3.06 -5.26 0.66
C ILE A 25 4.10 -5.60 -0.43
N GLY A 26 5.09 -4.73 -0.65
CA GLY A 26 6.19 -4.93 -1.59
C GLY A 26 7.18 -3.77 -1.56
N LYS A 27 8.25 -3.83 -2.38
CA LYS A 27 9.35 -2.83 -2.37
C LYS A 27 8.84 -1.38 -2.42
N MET A 28 7.84 -1.13 -3.26
CA MET A 28 7.20 0.17 -3.48
C MET A 28 5.67 0.03 -3.58
N ARG A 29 5.07 -0.93 -2.88
CA ARG A 29 3.63 -1.20 -2.95
C ARG A 29 3.04 -1.15 -1.55
N TYR A 30 1.95 -0.40 -1.43
CA TYR A 30 1.32 -0.09 -0.15
C TYR A 30 -0.18 -0.32 -0.24
N VAL A 31 -0.75 -0.71 0.90
CA VAL A 31 -2.18 -0.69 1.16
C VAL A 31 -2.44 0.41 2.16
N SER A 32 -3.26 1.40 1.82
CA SER A 32 -3.60 2.53 2.68
C SER A 32 -5.11 2.63 2.89
N VAL A 33 -5.52 3.17 4.03
CA VAL A 33 -6.93 3.49 4.31
C VAL A 33 -7.05 4.98 4.48
N ARG A 34 -7.89 5.63 3.66
CA ARG A 34 -8.04 7.09 3.63
C ARG A 34 -9.48 7.53 3.48
N ASP A 35 -9.80 8.73 3.96
CA ASP A 35 -11.03 9.43 3.59
C ASP A 35 -10.82 10.24 2.30
N PHE A 36 -11.74 10.12 1.36
CA PHE A 36 -11.81 10.99 0.20
C PHE A 36 -13.24 11.50 0.00
N LYS A 37 -13.45 12.77 0.37
CA LYS A 37 -14.76 13.44 0.27
C LYS A 37 -15.85 12.72 1.07
N GLY A 38 -15.53 12.32 2.31
CA GLY A 38 -16.46 11.62 3.20
C GLY A 38 -16.70 10.15 2.83
N LYS A 39 -15.82 9.56 2.02
CA LYS A 39 -15.85 8.16 1.65
C LYS A 39 -14.55 7.50 2.06
N VAL A 40 -14.66 6.45 2.87
CA VAL A 40 -13.52 5.59 3.20
C VAL A 40 -13.15 4.76 1.99
N LEU A 41 -11.87 4.77 1.63
CA LEU A 41 -11.30 3.96 0.55
C LEU A 41 -10.09 3.19 1.06
N VAL A 42 -9.94 1.97 0.55
CA VAL A 42 -8.74 1.14 0.70
C VAL A 42 -7.96 1.23 -0.61
N ASP A 43 -6.82 1.91 -0.62
CA ASP A 43 -5.96 2.09 -1.79
C ASP A 43 -4.86 1.01 -1.80
N ILE A 44 -4.78 0.23 -2.87
CA ILE A 44 -3.68 -0.72 -3.12
C ILE A 44 -2.87 -0.19 -4.29
N ARG A 45 -1.68 0.36 -4.03
CA ARG A 45 -0.99 1.22 -5.02
C ARG A 45 0.53 1.07 -5.04
N GLU A 46 1.10 1.17 -6.23
CA GLU A 46 2.55 1.31 -6.44
C GLU A 46 2.94 2.79 -6.31
N TYR A 47 4.00 3.05 -5.55
CA TYR A 47 4.55 4.39 -5.34
C TYR A 47 5.86 4.53 -6.12
N PHE A 48 6.23 5.77 -6.41
CA PHE A 48 7.54 6.11 -6.98
C PHE A 48 8.17 7.24 -6.16
N MET A 49 9.50 7.34 -6.23
CA MET A 49 10.22 8.47 -5.68
C MET A 49 10.35 9.52 -6.78
N ASP A 50 9.91 10.74 -6.50
CA ASP A 50 10.04 11.84 -7.45
C ASP A 50 11.47 12.44 -7.46
N ASN A 51 11.69 13.43 -8.32
CA ASN A 51 13.00 14.08 -8.47
C ASN A 51 13.43 14.88 -7.22
N GLN A 52 12.56 15.09 -6.24
CA GLN A 52 12.85 15.75 -4.97
C GLN A 52 13.10 14.73 -3.85
N GLY A 53 12.97 13.43 -4.14
CA GLY A 53 13.12 12.36 -3.15
C GLY A 53 11.83 12.07 -2.39
N GLU A 54 10.69 12.65 -2.75
CA GLU A 54 9.41 12.41 -2.09
C GLU A 54 8.72 11.16 -2.65
N MET A 55 8.10 10.39 -1.76
CA MET A 55 7.29 9.25 -2.15
C MET A 55 5.93 9.73 -2.64
N LYS A 56 5.59 9.41 -3.90
CA LYS A 56 4.31 9.77 -4.53
C LYS A 56 3.56 8.54 -5.01
N PRO A 57 2.21 8.54 -4.90
CA PRO A 57 1.39 7.48 -5.46
C PRO A 57 1.49 7.46 -6.99
N GLY A 58 1.74 6.29 -7.55
CA GLY A 58 1.81 6.06 -8.99
C GLY A 58 0.44 5.80 -9.63
N ARG A 59 0.44 5.75 -10.97
CA ARG A 59 -0.76 5.42 -11.76
C ARG A 59 -1.23 3.98 -11.56
N LYS A 60 -0.32 3.07 -11.22
CA LYS A 60 -0.63 1.64 -11.02
C LYS A 60 -1.19 1.43 -9.61
N GLY A 61 -2.48 1.14 -9.53
CA GLY A 61 -3.16 0.84 -8.27
C GLY A 61 -4.67 0.93 -8.43
N ILE A 62 -5.38 0.50 -7.39
CA ILE A 62 -6.84 0.52 -7.32
C ILE A 62 -7.29 1.06 -5.97
N SER A 63 -8.36 1.83 -5.97
CA SER A 63 -9.06 2.25 -4.75
C SER A 63 -10.33 1.43 -4.63
N LEU A 64 -10.49 0.71 -3.53
CA LEU A 64 -11.66 -0.11 -3.23
C LEU A 64 -12.50 0.61 -2.19
N ASN A 65 -13.82 0.63 -2.39
CA ASN A 65 -14.72 1.02 -1.32
C ASN A 65 -14.84 -0.12 -0.27
N PRO A 66 -15.47 0.11 0.90
CA PRO A 66 -15.55 -0.90 1.96
C PRO A 66 -16.26 -2.19 1.53
N GLU A 67 -17.27 -2.08 0.65
CA GLU A 67 -18.01 -3.22 0.12
C GLU A 67 -17.12 -4.11 -0.76
N GLN A 68 -16.39 -3.51 -1.70
CA GLN A 68 -15.43 -4.18 -2.57
C GLN A 68 -14.29 -4.81 -1.77
N TRP A 69 -13.79 -4.13 -0.74
CA TRP A 69 -12.78 -4.68 0.16
C TRP A 69 -13.28 -5.92 0.91
N ASN A 70 -14.53 -5.89 1.38
CA ASN A 70 -15.13 -7.06 2.04
C ASN A 70 -15.32 -8.24 1.08
N GLN A 71 -15.82 -8.00 -0.13
CA GLN A 71 -15.94 -9.05 -1.16
C GLN A 71 -14.56 -9.65 -1.51
N LEU A 72 -13.52 -8.81 -1.61
CA LEU A 72 -12.15 -9.28 -1.84
C LEU A 72 -11.67 -10.21 -0.72
N LYS A 73 -11.95 -9.87 0.56
CA LYS A 73 -11.61 -10.73 1.70
C LYS A 73 -12.37 -12.07 1.67
N GLU A 74 -13.64 -12.06 1.31
CA GLU A 74 -14.45 -13.27 1.21
C GLU A 74 -13.92 -14.23 0.14
N GLN A 75 -13.36 -13.70 -0.95
CA GLN A 75 -12.79 -14.49 -2.05
C GLN A 75 -11.35 -14.96 -1.82
N MET A 76 -10.70 -14.58 -0.72
CA MET A 76 -9.27 -14.90 -0.47
C MET A 76 -8.97 -16.39 -0.57
N SER A 77 -9.84 -17.26 -0.04
CA SER A 77 -9.64 -18.71 -0.09
C SER A 77 -9.63 -19.24 -1.54
N ASP A 78 -10.57 -18.79 -2.36
CA ASP A 78 -10.67 -19.22 -3.76
C ASP A 78 -9.48 -18.70 -4.59
N ILE A 79 -9.05 -17.46 -4.29
CA ILE A 79 -7.86 -16.85 -4.90
C ILE A 79 -6.61 -17.64 -4.52
N ASP A 80 -6.43 -17.99 -3.24
CA ASP A 80 -5.29 -18.78 -2.78
C ASP A 80 -5.25 -20.16 -3.44
N ASP A 81 -6.39 -20.83 -3.57
CA ASP A 81 -6.49 -22.11 -4.26
C ASP A 81 -6.21 -22.00 -5.76
N ALA A 82 -6.62 -20.91 -6.40
CA ALA A 82 -6.28 -20.63 -7.79
C ALA A 82 -4.76 -20.41 -7.96
N ILE A 83 -4.11 -19.68 -7.05
CA ILE A 83 -2.66 -19.46 -7.07
C ILE A 83 -1.90 -20.79 -6.93
N ARG A 84 -2.33 -21.68 -6.01
CA ARG A 84 -1.67 -22.99 -5.80
C ARG A 84 -1.79 -23.95 -6.99
N LYS A 85 -2.79 -23.75 -7.86
CA LYS A 85 -3.02 -24.58 -9.04
C LYS A 85 -2.20 -24.16 -10.25
N LEU A 86 -1.62 -22.94 -10.22
CA LEU A 86 -0.71 -22.42 -11.26
C LEU A 86 0.74 -22.80 -10.93
#